data_AF-T1HBX2-F1
#
_entry.id   AF-T1HBX2-F1
#
_cell.length_a   1.000
_cell.length_b   1.000
_cell.length_c   1.000
_cell.angle_alpha   90.00
_cell.angle_beta   90.00
_cell.angle_gamma   90.00
#
_symmetry.space_group_name_H-M   'P 1'
#
loop_
_entity.id
_entity.type
_entity.pdbx_description
1 polymer ?
#
loop_
_entity_poly.entity_id
_entity_poly.type
_entity_poly.pdbx_seq_one_letter_code
_entity_poly.pdbx_strand_id
1 'polypeptide(L)' 'MKGKIKHEALKYPTISVQALADMVQSSSGVCVSERTIKNALHSDGLHGRAPKKKPFINERNRKKRLAFARENPSVLGKM' A
#
# COMPACT_ATOMS: atom_id res chain seq x y z
N MET A 1 -1.76 15.36 -13.59
CA MET A 1 -0.68 14.39 -13.27
C MET A 1 -0.82 13.74 -11.90
N LYS A 2 -0.88 14.48 -10.77
CA LYS A 2 -0.94 13.88 -9.41
C LYS A 2 -1.90 12.68 -9.26
N GLY A 3 -3.12 12.79 -9.78
CA GLY A 3 -4.10 11.68 -9.77
C GLY A 3 -3.65 10.40 -10.48
N LYS A 4 -2.89 10.47 -11.58
CA LYS A 4 -2.29 9.29 -12.24
C LYS A 4 -1.20 8.67 -11.37
N ILE A 5 -0.31 9.49 -10.80
CA ILE A 5 0.75 9.02 -9.87
C ILE A 5 0.12 8.28 -8.68
N LYS A 6 -0.94 8.86 -8.09
CA LYS A 6 -1.71 8.22 -7.01
C LYS A 6 -2.35 6.90 -7.45
N HIS A 7 -2.99 6.87 -8.61
CA HIS A 7 -3.66 5.66 -9.12
C HIS A 7 -2.69 4.49 -9.26
N GLU A 8 -1.56 4.70 -9.94
CA GLU A 8 -0.55 3.65 -10.13
C GLU A 8 0.11 3.24 -8.81
N ALA A 9 0.41 4.19 -7.91
CA ALA A 9 0.99 3.89 -6.61
C ALA A 9 0.05 3.10 -5.68
N LEU A 10 -1.27 3.31 -5.76
CA LEU A 10 -2.25 2.51 -5.01
C LEU A 10 -2.44 1.12 -5.61
N LYS A 11 -2.34 1.01 -6.94
CA LYS A 11 -2.44 -0.27 -7.66
C LYS A 11 -1.22 -1.16 -7.45
N TYR A 12 -0.03 -0.57 -7.35
CA TYR A 12 1.24 -1.27 -7.18
C TYR A 12 2.05 -0.68 -6.00
N PRO A 13 1.64 -0.93 -4.74
CA PRO A 13 2.17 -0.22 -3.56
C PRO A 13 3.61 -0.57 -3.15
N THR A 14 4.26 -1.52 -3.83
CA THR A 14 5.60 -2.02 -3.50
C THR A 14 6.67 -1.72 -4.55
N ILE A 15 6.34 -0.99 -5.63
CA ILE A 15 7.32 -0.63 -6.66
C ILE A 15 8.20 0.55 -6.22
N SER A 16 9.39 0.66 -6.82
CA SER A 16 10.28 1.80 -6.57
C SER A 16 9.72 3.09 -7.19
N VAL A 17 10.17 4.23 -6.68
CA VAL A 17 9.80 5.55 -7.22
C VAL A 17 10.25 5.69 -8.68
N GLN A 18 11.40 5.12 -9.05
CA GLN A 18 11.89 5.13 -10.43
C GLN A 18 10.96 4.32 -11.35
N ALA A 19 10.62 3.07 -10.99
CA ALA A 19 9.71 2.26 -11.79
C ALA A 19 8.31 2.90 -11.92
N LEU A 20 7.84 3.58 -10.86
CA LEU A 20 6.61 4.37 -10.91
C LEU A 20 6.74 5.58 -11.85
N ALA A 21 7.89 6.24 -11.93
CA ALA A 21 8.15 7.32 -12.89
C ALA A 21 8.11 6.78 -14.34
N ASP A 22 8.76 5.64 -14.59
CA ASP A 22 8.82 5.00 -15.91
C ASP A 22 7.41 4.56 -16.38
N MET A 23 6.58 4.03 -15.47
CA MET A 23 5.16 3.72 -15.74
C MET A 23 4.31 4.96 -16.00
N VAL A 24 4.51 6.05 -15.24
CA VAL A 24 3.79 7.31 -15.45
C VAL A 24 4.20 7.94 -16.78
N GLN A 25 5.48 7.87 -17.17
CA GLN A 25 5.96 8.30 -18.48
C GLN A 25 5.33 7.44 -19.60
N SER A 26 5.35 6.11 -19.47
CA SER A 26 4.77 5.18 -20.46
C SER A 26 3.27 5.40 -20.68
N SER A 27 2.53 5.79 -19.62
CA SER A 27 1.06 6.02 -19.65
C SER A 27 0.64 7.48 -19.90
N SER A 28 1.58 8.40 -20.07
CA SER A 28 1.26 9.83 -20.29
C SER A 28 2.14 10.58 -21.28
N GLY A 29 3.24 9.99 -21.76
CA GLY A 29 4.23 10.63 -22.63
C GLY A 29 5.14 11.66 -21.92
N VAL A 30 4.91 11.94 -20.64
CA VAL A 30 5.62 12.99 -19.89
C VAL A 30 6.68 12.36 -18.98
N CYS A 31 7.95 12.71 -19.19
CA CYS A 31 9.03 12.36 -18.27
C CYS A 31 8.87 13.11 -16.94
N VAL A 32 9.05 12.39 -15.83
CA VAL A 32 8.82 12.91 -14.47
C VAL A 32 10.01 12.56 -13.57
N SER A 33 10.57 13.54 -12.87
CA SER A 33 11.65 13.25 -11.92
C SER A 33 11.15 12.52 -10.66
N GLU A 34 12.00 11.66 -10.08
CA GLU A 34 11.79 11.05 -8.75
C GLU A 34 11.28 12.04 -7.71
N ARG A 35 11.84 13.26 -7.70
CA ARG A 35 11.53 14.30 -6.72
C ARG A 35 10.06 14.71 -6.80
N THR A 36 9.54 14.84 -8.02
CA THR A 36 8.14 15.18 -8.30
C THR A 36 7.20 14.03 -7.93
N ILE A 37 7.57 12.78 -8.24
CA ILE A 37 6.82 11.59 -7.80
C ILE A 37 6.75 11.56 -6.26
N LYS A 38 7.89 11.63 -5.56
CA LYS A 38 7.97 11.64 -4.08
C LYS A 38 7.13 12.77 -3.47
N ASN A 39 7.19 13.98 -4.03
CA ASN A 39 6.40 15.12 -3.56
C ASN A 39 4.88 14.90 -3.75
N ALA A 40 4.45 14.31 -4.87
CA ALA A 40 3.05 14.00 -5.12
C ALA A 40 2.53 12.88 -4.19
N LEU A 41 3.33 11.85 -3.93
CA LEU A 41 3.00 10.80 -2.96
C LEU A 41 2.89 11.38 -1.54
N HIS A 42 3.85 12.20 -1.12
CA HIS A 42 3.83 12.83 0.20
C HIS A 42 2.68 13.83 0.38
N SER A 43 2.28 14.58 -0.66
CA SER A 43 1.09 15.46 -0.56
C SER A 43 -0.21 14.67 -0.34
N ASP A 44 -0.22 13.40 -0.74
CA ASP A 44 -1.36 12.50 -0.65
C ASP A 44 -1.24 11.55 0.56
N GLY A 45 -0.27 11.76 1.46
CA GLY A 45 -0.02 10.96 2.66
C GLY A 45 0.60 9.58 2.42
N LEU A 46 1.02 9.28 1.18
CA LEU A 46 1.62 8.01 0.79
C LEU A 46 3.12 8.04 1.07
N HIS A 47 3.58 7.20 1.99
CA HIS A 47 4.99 7.11 2.39
C HIS A 47 5.50 5.68 2.24
N GLY A 48 6.72 5.51 1.72
CA GLY A 48 7.43 4.24 1.77
C GLY A 48 7.69 3.83 3.22
N ARG A 49 7.15 2.70 3.66
CA ARG A 49 7.32 2.14 5.00
C ARG A 49 7.53 0.64 4.92
N ALA A 50 8.43 0.11 5.75
CA ALA A 50 8.60 -1.33 5.86
C ALA A 50 7.32 -1.97 6.46
N PRO A 51 6.80 -3.07 5.86
CA PRO A 51 5.64 -3.76 6.43
C PRO A 51 6.03 -4.39 7.78
N LYS A 52 5.13 -4.29 8.78
CA LYS A 52 5.33 -4.95 10.08
C LYS A 52 5.43 -6.46 9.87
N LYS A 53 6.51 -7.08 10.35
CA LYS A 53 6.66 -8.54 10.38
C LYS A 53 5.50 -9.15 11.19
N LYS A 54 4.71 -10.00 10.54
CA LYS A 54 3.61 -10.77 11.16
C LYS A 54 3.90 -12.26 10.94
N PRO A 55 3.57 -13.15 11.90
CA PRO A 55 3.69 -14.59 11.68
C PRO A 55 2.76 -15.02 10.55
N PHE A 56 3.18 -16.01 9.77
CA PHE A 56 2.36 -16.58 8.72
C PHE A 56 1.14 -17.31 9.32
N ILE A 57 -0.07 -16.88 8.96
CA ILE A 57 -1.33 -17.50 9.39
C ILE A 57 -1.92 -18.21 8.19
N ASN A 58 -1.84 -19.54 8.18
CA ASN A 58 -2.50 -20.38 7.17
C ASN A 58 -4.03 -20.19 7.20
N GLU A 59 -4.70 -20.58 6.12
CA GLU A 59 -6.13 -20.32 5.93
C GLU A 59 -7.01 -20.94 7.02
N ARG A 60 -6.70 -22.19 7.44
CA ARG A 60 -7.40 -22.89 8.53
C ARG A 60 -7.34 -22.11 9.84
N ASN A 61 -6.17 -21.59 10.20
CA ASN A 61 -5.97 -20.81 11.43
C ASN A 61 -6.57 -19.40 11.31
N ARG A 62 -6.60 -18.81 10.10
CA ARG A 62 -7.31 -17.54 9.85
C ARG A 62 -8.81 -17.70 10.11
N LYS A 63 -9.44 -18.76 9.59
CA LYS A 63 -10.86 -19.09 9.81
C LYS A 63 -11.16 -19.27 11.30
N LYS A 64 -10.36 -20.07 12.03
CA LYS A 64 -10.49 -20.28 13.48
C LYS A 64 -10.38 -18.97 14.29
N ARG A 65 -9.37 -18.13 14.01
CA ARG A 65 -9.19 -16.84 14.70
C ARG A 65 -10.36 -15.88 14.46
N LEU A 66 -10.93 -15.88 13.25
CA LEU A 66 -12.09 -15.05 12.92
C LEU A 66 -13.37 -15.52 13.62
N ALA A 67 -13.61 -16.83 13.72
CA ALA A 67 -14.74 -17.40 14.46
C ALA A 67 -14.66 -17.02 15.94
N PHE A 68 -13.52 -17.31 16.59
CA PHE A 68 -13.27 -16.97 17.99
C PHE A 68 -13.49 -15.48 18.30
N ALA A 69 -13.01 -14.58 17.43
CA ALA A 69 -13.18 -13.13 17.61
C ALA A 69 -14.63 -12.64 17.45
N ARG A 70 -15.46 -13.35 16.67
CA ARG A 70 -16.91 -13.08 16.53
C ARG A 70 -17.71 -13.59 17.72
N GLU A 71 -17.34 -14.77 18.22
CA GLU A 71 -17.93 -15.39 19.42
C GLU A 71 -17.58 -14.61 20.71
N ASN A 72 -16.43 -13.94 20.74
CA ASN A 72 -15.90 -13.25 21.92
C ASN A 72 -15.64 -11.74 21.64
N PRO A 73 -16.70 -10.93 21.47
CA PRO A 73 -16.57 -9.52 21.06
C PRO A 73 -15.81 -8.64 22.09
N SER A 74 -15.76 -9.04 23.36
CA SER A 74 -14.97 -8.39 24.41
C SER A 74 -13.45 -8.39 24.16
N VAL A 75 -12.96 -9.27 23.27
CA VAL A 75 -11.55 -9.38 22.89
C VAL A 75 -11.16 -8.37 21.80
N LEU A 76 -12.13 -7.90 21.00
CA LEU A 76 -11.88 -6.96 19.89
C LEU A 76 -11.46 -5.56 20.35
N GLY A 77 -11.83 -5.15 21.57
CA GLY A 77 -11.52 -3.82 22.13
C GLY A 77 -10.16 -3.71 22.82
N LYS A 78 -9.30 -4.75 22.79
CA LYS A 78 -8.02 -4.80 23.52
C LYS A 78 -6.80 -5.13 22.64
N MET A 79 -6.92 -5.02 21.31
CA MET A 79 -5.85 -5.35 20.33
C MET A 79 -5.38 -4.13 19.53
#